data_AF-A0A7X1RNJ7-F1
#
_entry.id   AF-A0A7X1RNJ7-F1
#
_cell.length_a   1.000
_cell.length_b   1.000
_cell.length_c   1.000
_cell.angle_alpha   90.00
_cell.angle_beta   90.00
_cell.angle_gamma   90.00
#
_symmetry.space_group_name_H-M   'P 1'
#
loop_
_entity.id
_entity.type
_entity.pdbx_description
1 polymer ?
#
loop_
_entity_poly.entity_id
_entity_poly.type
_entity_poly.pdbx_seq_one_letter_code
_entity_poly.pdbx_strand_id
1 'polypeptide(L)'
;MRTPKRYSDLLKRKELTNAIIAECIYSVNKRAKNYRDKIKEYKNARYYLHQQNNIEDAEENMEKYYDMKEKLLSKYKPTMIHKQYIGEKKQRVYSYEKNYEKLYNEKRNAIVWKNSYYDYDTNKEIEFFDYSLGKKEYLYFLYYEIGEYSFHSPIDEKRVKNSQLEIKEIDEDFQTRGADIVDLLSKQFVQKVIDLLESGEYTLLE
;
A
#
# COMPACT_ATOMS: atom_id res chain seq x y z
N MET A 1 -17.77 5.37 -14.71
CA MET A 1 -17.73 3.97 -14.27
C MET A 1 -18.40 3.14 -15.34
N ARG A 2 -17.74 2.11 -15.82
CA ARG A 2 -18.22 1.33 -16.96
C ARG A 2 -18.27 -0.14 -16.55
N THR A 3 -19.44 -0.60 -16.09
CA THR A 3 -19.67 -2.02 -15.85
C THR A 3 -20.25 -2.64 -17.12
N PRO A 4 -19.57 -3.60 -17.78
CA PRO A 4 -20.12 -4.25 -18.96
C PRO A 4 -21.44 -4.97 -18.66
N LYS A 5 -22.40 -4.92 -19.58
CA LYS A 5 -23.70 -5.60 -19.43
C LYS A 5 -23.52 -7.11 -19.19
N ARG A 6 -22.57 -7.73 -19.90
CA ARG A 6 -22.21 -9.15 -19.75
C ARG A 6 -21.88 -9.51 -18.30
N TYR A 7 -21.17 -8.65 -17.58
CA TYR A 7 -20.78 -8.91 -16.18
C TYR A 7 -21.98 -8.87 -15.25
N SER A 8 -22.90 -7.94 -15.49
CA SER A 8 -24.14 -7.85 -14.73
C SER A 8 -25.05 -9.06 -14.96
N ASP A 9 -25.08 -9.58 -16.19
CA ASP A 9 -25.88 -10.77 -16.53
C ASP A 9 -25.28 -12.05 -15.94
N LEU A 10 -23.95 -12.20 -15.96
CA LEU A 10 -23.24 -13.29 -15.30
C LEU A 10 -23.49 -13.29 -13.79
N LEU A 11 -23.38 -12.12 -13.15
CA LEU A 11 -23.64 -11.97 -11.72
C LEU A 11 -25.08 -12.36 -11.33
N LYS A 12 -26.07 -12.03 -12.17
CA LYS A 12 -27.48 -12.46 -11.96
C LYS A 12 -27.65 -13.97 -12.01
N ARG A 13 -26.86 -14.65 -12.85
CA ARG A 13 -26.83 -16.12 -12.94
C ARG A 13 -25.94 -16.77 -11.87
N LYS A 14 -25.33 -15.98 -10.98
CA LYS A 14 -24.35 -16.43 -9.98
C LYS A 14 -23.14 -17.12 -10.63
N GLU A 15 -22.76 -16.66 -11.82
CA GLU A 15 -21.59 -17.12 -12.57
C GLU A 15 -20.48 -16.07 -12.46
N LEU A 16 -19.27 -16.48 -12.08
CA LEU A 16 -18.09 -15.61 -12.01
C LEU A 16 -16.97 -16.17 -12.89
N THR A 17 -16.09 -15.30 -13.38
CA THR A 17 -14.85 -15.69 -14.08
C THR A 17 -13.66 -15.02 -13.38
N ASN A 18 -12.47 -15.59 -13.56
CA ASN A 18 -11.24 -14.95 -13.08
C ASN A 18 -11.05 -13.55 -13.67
N ALA A 19 -11.49 -13.31 -14.91
CA ALA A 19 -11.46 -11.98 -15.53
C ALA A 19 -12.32 -10.95 -14.78
N ILE A 20 -13.55 -11.31 -14.41
CA ILE A 20 -14.43 -10.43 -13.61
C ILE A 20 -13.81 -10.12 -12.26
N ILE A 21 -13.29 -11.14 -11.58
CA ILE A 21 -12.71 -10.99 -10.25
C ILE A 21 -11.44 -10.14 -10.32
N ALA A 22 -10.58 -10.37 -11.31
CA ALA A 22 -9.39 -9.58 -11.57
C ALA A 22 -9.73 -8.11 -11.85
N GLU A 23 -10.73 -7.81 -12.68
CA GLU A 23 -11.18 -6.43 -12.91
C GLU A 23 -11.78 -5.78 -11.66
N CYS A 24 -12.49 -6.55 -10.82
CA CYS A 24 -12.96 -6.10 -9.52
C CYS A 24 -11.80 -5.69 -8.61
N ILE A 25 -10.77 -6.54 -8.48
CA ILE A 25 -9.56 -6.27 -7.69
C ILE A 25 -8.82 -5.04 -8.26
N TYR A 26 -8.66 -4.99 -9.59
CA TYR A 26 -8.06 -3.85 -10.27
C TYR A 26 -8.80 -2.55 -9.95
N SER A 27 -10.13 -2.54 -10.04
CA SER A 27 -10.98 -1.39 -9.72
C SER A 27 -10.75 -0.87 -8.30
N VAL A 28 -10.86 -1.73 -7.29
CA VAL A 28 -10.70 -1.27 -5.89
C VAL A 28 -9.25 -0.87 -5.58
N ASN A 29 -8.26 -1.57 -6.12
CA ASN A 29 -6.85 -1.24 -5.96
C ASN A 29 -6.51 0.14 -6.55
N LYS A 30 -7.08 0.47 -7.72
CA LYS A 30 -6.90 1.80 -8.33
C LYS A 30 -7.62 2.88 -7.54
N ARG A 31 -8.80 2.61 -6.99
CA ARG A 31 -9.51 3.55 -6.09
C ARG A 31 -8.73 3.82 -4.82
N ALA A 32 -8.21 2.78 -4.15
CA ALA A 32 -7.37 2.94 -2.97
C ALA A 32 -6.17 3.85 -3.26
N LYS A 33 -5.51 3.64 -4.41
CA LYS A 33 -4.38 4.48 -4.86
C LYS A 33 -4.81 5.92 -5.17
N ASN A 34 -6.00 6.15 -5.73
CA ASN A 34 -6.51 7.51 -5.92
C ASN A 34 -6.66 8.26 -4.58
N TYR A 35 -7.15 7.59 -3.54
CA TYR A 35 -7.24 8.20 -2.20
C TYR A 35 -5.87 8.43 -1.57
N ARG A 36 -4.94 7.47 -1.70
CA ARG A 36 -3.53 7.67 -1.31
C ARG A 36 -2.91 8.90 -1.99
N ASP A 37 -3.13 9.04 -3.29
CA ASP A 37 -2.59 10.14 -4.08
C ASP A 37 -3.22 11.49 -3.63
N LYS A 38 -4.53 11.51 -3.31
CA LYS A 38 -5.22 12.68 -2.70
C LYS A 38 -4.70 13.02 -1.31
N ILE A 39 -4.44 12.04 -0.44
CA ILE A 39 -3.86 12.29 0.89
C ILE A 39 -2.52 13.01 0.75
N LYS A 40 -1.70 12.58 -0.21
CA LYS A 40 -0.42 13.24 -0.51
C LYS A 40 -0.62 14.67 -1.00
N GLU A 41 -1.63 14.92 -1.84
CA GLU A 41 -2.00 16.27 -2.29
C GLU A 41 -2.40 17.16 -1.10
N TYR A 42 -3.31 16.69 -0.25
CA TYR A 42 -3.75 17.42 0.94
C TYR A 42 -2.59 17.74 1.87
N LYS A 43 -1.71 16.77 2.18
CA LYS A 43 -0.54 16.97 3.06
C LYS A 43 0.45 18.00 2.51
N ASN A 44 0.55 18.15 1.19
CA ASN A 44 1.45 19.11 0.55
C ASN A 44 0.83 20.50 0.34
N ALA A 45 -0.49 20.64 0.52
CA ALA A 45 -1.16 21.89 0.25
C ALA A 45 -1.03 22.86 1.45
N ARG A 46 -0.58 24.09 1.18
CA ARG A 46 -0.26 25.08 2.24
C ARG A 46 -1.48 25.68 2.95
N TYR A 47 -2.65 25.72 2.30
CA TYR A 47 -3.83 26.44 2.78
C TYR A 47 -5.14 25.72 2.44
N TYR A 48 -5.30 24.46 2.86
CA TYR A 48 -6.58 23.78 2.74
C TYR A 48 -7.41 23.94 4.02
N LEU A 49 -8.58 24.57 3.89
CA LEU A 49 -9.59 24.55 4.93
C LEU A 49 -10.02 23.09 5.19
N HIS A 50 -10.15 22.69 6.46
CA HIS A 50 -10.47 21.32 6.86
C HIS A 50 -9.50 20.25 6.34
N GLN A 51 -8.22 20.60 6.13
CA GLN A 51 -7.18 19.66 5.66
C GLN A 51 -7.16 18.35 6.45
N GLN A 52 -7.26 18.42 7.78
CA GLN A 52 -7.26 17.24 8.63
C GLN A 52 -8.47 16.33 8.35
N ASN A 53 -9.70 16.86 8.40
CA ASN A 53 -10.91 16.08 8.11
C ASN A 53 -10.86 15.45 6.70
N ASN A 54 -10.38 16.19 5.70
CA ASN A 54 -10.24 15.67 4.34
C ASN A 54 -9.21 14.54 4.23
N ILE A 55 -8.14 14.58 5.03
CA ILE A 55 -7.14 13.50 5.12
C ILE A 55 -7.77 12.27 5.79
N GLU A 56 -8.45 12.45 6.92
CA GLU A 56 -9.11 11.37 7.66
C GLU A 56 -10.17 10.67 6.79
N ASP A 57 -11.04 11.43 6.12
CA ASP A 57 -12.03 10.89 5.18
C ASP A 57 -11.37 10.11 4.03
N ALA A 58 -10.24 10.59 3.52
CA ALA A 58 -9.52 9.93 2.44
C ALA A 58 -8.81 8.66 2.93
N GLU A 59 -8.26 8.66 4.14
CA GLU A 59 -7.64 7.49 4.79
C GLU A 59 -8.70 6.40 5.03
N GLU A 60 -9.87 6.76 5.57
CA GLU A 60 -10.97 5.82 5.79
C GLU A 60 -11.46 5.18 4.47
N ASN A 61 -11.58 5.98 3.40
CA ASN A 61 -11.94 5.45 2.08
C ASN A 61 -10.84 4.58 1.48
N MET A 62 -9.57 4.96 1.64
CA MET A 62 -8.43 4.16 1.17
C MET A 62 -8.42 2.77 1.82
N GLU A 63 -8.60 2.71 3.14
CA GLU A 63 -8.67 1.47 3.90
C GLU A 63 -9.84 0.59 3.43
N LYS A 64 -11.05 1.16 3.29
CA LYS A 64 -12.23 0.44 2.76
C LYS A 64 -11.94 -0.26 1.44
N TYR A 65 -11.25 0.39 0.50
CA TYR A 65 -10.93 -0.22 -0.80
C TYR A 65 -9.81 -1.27 -0.71
N TYR A 66 -8.84 -1.09 0.19
CA TYR A 66 -7.85 -2.13 0.45
C TYR A 66 -8.48 -3.36 1.12
N ASP A 67 -9.42 -3.17 2.04
CA ASP A 67 -10.15 -4.30 2.65
C ASP A 67 -10.95 -5.08 1.60
N MET A 68 -11.66 -4.39 0.70
CA MET A 68 -12.35 -5.03 -0.42
C MET A 68 -11.38 -5.83 -1.31
N LYS A 69 -10.19 -5.28 -1.57
CA LYS A 69 -9.15 -5.95 -2.34
C LYS A 69 -8.66 -7.22 -1.65
N GLU A 70 -8.37 -7.17 -0.35
CA GLU A 70 -7.88 -8.34 0.40
C GLU A 70 -8.97 -9.42 0.51
N LYS A 71 -10.24 -9.04 0.66
CA LYS A 71 -11.38 -9.99 0.59
C LYS A 71 -11.43 -10.72 -0.74
N LEU A 72 -11.26 -10.02 -1.86
CA LEU A 72 -11.22 -10.62 -3.19
C LEU A 72 -9.99 -11.53 -3.37
N LEU A 73 -8.80 -11.09 -2.93
CA LEU A 73 -7.55 -11.85 -3.01
C LEU A 73 -7.56 -13.10 -2.12
N SER A 74 -8.31 -13.11 -1.03
CA SER A 74 -8.39 -14.25 -0.09
C SER A 74 -8.82 -15.57 -0.73
N LYS A 75 -9.47 -15.51 -1.90
CA LYS A 75 -9.90 -16.69 -2.67
C LYS A 75 -8.78 -17.30 -3.51
N TYR A 76 -7.65 -16.62 -3.62
CA TYR A 76 -6.52 -17.02 -4.44
C TYR A 76 -5.30 -17.30 -3.58
N LYS A 77 -4.47 -18.24 -4.02
CA LYS A 77 -3.17 -18.46 -3.43
C LYS A 77 -2.16 -17.52 -4.11
N PRO A 78 -1.29 -16.85 -3.36
CA PRO A 78 -0.18 -16.12 -3.95
C PRO A 78 0.76 -17.10 -4.67
N THR A 79 1.35 -16.64 -5.77
CA THR A 79 2.29 -17.42 -6.59
C THR A 79 3.72 -17.33 -6.04
N MET A 80 4.14 -16.15 -5.57
CA MET A 80 5.46 -15.92 -4.97
C MET A 80 5.45 -14.71 -4.03
N ILE A 81 6.61 -14.40 -3.46
CA ILE A 81 6.86 -13.18 -2.68
C ILE A 81 7.76 -12.26 -3.49
N HIS A 82 7.32 -11.03 -3.71
CA HIS A 82 8.18 -9.97 -4.23
C HIS A 82 8.88 -9.23 -3.10
N LYS A 83 10.16 -8.94 -3.29
CA LYS A 83 11.03 -8.24 -2.35
C LYS A 83 11.58 -6.99 -3.01
N GLN A 84 11.24 -5.82 -2.46
CA GLN A 84 11.68 -4.51 -2.96
C GLN A 84 12.70 -3.92 -1.98
N TYR A 85 13.88 -3.54 -2.45
CA TYR A 85 14.85 -2.79 -1.65
C TYR A 85 14.40 -1.33 -1.50
N ILE A 86 14.41 -0.81 -0.27
CA ILE A 86 13.97 0.56 0.02
C ILE A 86 15.06 1.43 0.68
N GLY A 87 16.30 0.94 0.68
CA GLY A 87 17.44 1.62 1.27
C GLY A 87 17.99 0.90 2.48
N GLU A 88 18.79 1.61 3.27
CA GLU A 88 19.39 1.08 4.49
C GLU A 88 18.64 1.57 5.72
N LYS A 89 18.53 0.70 6.72
CA LYS A 89 17.97 1.04 8.02
C LYS A 89 18.79 2.17 8.64
N LYS A 90 18.10 3.24 9.03
CA LYS A 90 18.69 4.42 9.66
C LYS A 90 18.27 4.51 11.11
N GLN A 91 19.10 5.16 11.92
CA GLN A 91 18.74 5.59 13.26
C GLN A 91 18.94 7.09 13.39
N ARG A 92 17.91 7.78 13.89
CA ARG A 92 17.96 9.21 14.23
C ARG A 92 18.48 9.39 15.65
N VAL A 93 19.30 10.41 15.85
CA VAL A 93 19.77 10.84 17.18
C VAL A 93 19.54 12.34 17.30
N TYR A 94 18.92 12.77 18.39
CA TYR A 94 18.61 14.18 18.66
C TYR A 94 19.60 14.81 19.64
N SER A 95 19.83 16.12 19.52
CA SER A 95 20.78 16.88 20.33
C SER A 95 20.50 16.84 21.84
N TYR A 96 19.26 16.58 22.24
CA TYR A 96 18.90 16.42 23.65
C TYR A 96 19.27 15.04 24.24
N GLU A 97 19.66 14.06 23.41
CA GLU A 97 20.09 12.74 23.90
C GLU A 97 21.48 12.83 24.55
N LYS A 98 21.64 12.22 25.73
CA LYS A 98 22.88 12.32 26.54
C LYS A 98 24.15 11.88 25.81
N ASN A 99 24.03 11.01 24.82
CA ASN A 99 25.12 10.43 24.04
C ASN A 99 25.25 11.02 22.64
N TYR A 100 24.60 12.15 22.34
CA TYR A 100 24.60 12.77 21.01
C TYR A 100 26.02 12.99 20.46
N GLU A 101 26.87 13.73 21.18
CA GLU A 101 28.24 14.05 20.75
C GLU A 101 29.10 12.80 20.56
N LYS A 102 28.94 11.82 21.45
CA LYS A 102 29.64 10.54 21.35
C LYS A 102 29.25 9.80 20.08
N LEU A 103 27.94 9.64 19.84
CA LEU A 103 27.43 8.97 18.65
C LEU A 103 27.76 9.72 17.36
N TYR A 104 27.71 11.05 17.38
CA TYR A 104 28.05 11.89 16.24
C TYR A 104 29.49 11.65 15.77
N ASN A 105 30.43 11.59 16.73
CA ASN A 105 31.83 11.32 16.42
C ASN A 105 32.08 9.85 16.02
N GLU A 106 31.51 8.90 16.75
CA GLU A 106 31.65 7.46 16.47
C GLU A 106 31.04 7.06 15.12
N LYS A 107 29.92 7.67 14.74
CA LYS A 107 29.16 7.34 13.53
C LYS A 107 29.40 8.31 12.38
N ARG A 108 30.38 9.21 12.49
CA ARG A 108 30.63 10.30 11.54
C ARG A 108 30.60 9.89 10.06
N ASN A 109 31.23 8.76 9.73
CA ASN A 109 31.31 8.23 8.36
C ASN A 109 30.02 7.52 7.89
N ALA A 110 29.13 7.18 8.81
CA ALA A 110 27.84 6.57 8.53
C ALA A 110 26.68 7.58 8.55
N ILE A 111 26.94 8.86 8.87
CA ILE A 111 25.90 9.89 8.86
C ILE A 111 25.46 10.14 7.42
N VAL A 112 24.16 9.98 7.16
CA VAL A 112 23.55 10.15 5.84
C VAL A 112 22.66 11.38 5.74
N TRP A 113 22.28 11.95 6.89
CA TRP A 113 21.44 13.15 6.93
C TRP A 113 21.67 13.93 8.22
N LYS A 114 21.58 15.27 8.14
CA LYS A 114 21.63 16.19 9.27
C LYS A 114 20.64 17.31 9.04
N ASN A 115 19.91 17.71 10.08
CA ASN A 115 19.04 18.88 10.03
C ASN A 115 18.71 19.34 11.46
N SER A 116 17.94 20.40 11.58
CA SER A 116 17.37 20.88 12.83
C SER A 116 15.89 21.24 12.68
N TYR A 117 15.20 21.38 13.80
CA TYR A 117 13.89 22.02 13.86
C TYR A 117 13.77 22.86 15.13
N TYR A 118 12.90 23.87 15.09
CA TYR A 118 12.60 24.68 16.26
C TYR A 118 11.49 24.01 17.07
N ASP A 119 11.80 23.63 18.31
CA ASP A 119 10.83 23.14 19.27
C ASP A 119 10.23 24.33 20.03
N TYR A 120 8.95 24.62 19.78
CA TYR A 120 8.24 25.73 20.41
C TYR A 120 7.89 25.47 21.87
N ASP A 121 7.76 24.20 22.29
CA ASP A 121 7.43 23.86 23.68
C ASP A 121 8.63 24.14 24.60
N THR A 122 9.84 23.85 24.11
CA THR A 122 11.08 24.12 24.85
C THR A 122 11.79 25.41 24.42
N ASN A 123 11.25 26.10 23.40
CA ASN A 123 11.78 27.33 22.80
C ASN A 123 13.26 27.20 22.40
N LYS A 124 13.61 26.08 21.77
CA LYS A 124 15.00 25.70 21.43
C LYS A 124 15.09 25.11 20.04
N GLU A 125 16.23 25.33 19.39
CA GLU A 125 16.58 24.60 18.18
C GLU A 125 17.11 23.20 18.55
N ILE A 126 16.48 22.16 18.01
CA ILE A 126 16.86 20.77 18.20
C ILE A 126 17.52 20.28 16.93
N GLU A 127 18.83 20.03 17.01
CA GLU A 127 19.59 19.39 15.94
C GLU A 127 19.40 17.87 15.98
N PHE A 128 19.49 17.23 14.82
CA PHE A 128 19.50 15.78 14.71
C PHE A 128 20.35 15.32 13.53
N PHE A 129 20.80 14.07 13.62
CA PHE A 129 21.41 13.37 12.50
C PHE A 129 20.85 11.96 12.37
N ASP A 130 20.81 11.47 11.14
CA ASP A 130 20.50 10.07 10.82
C ASP A 130 21.77 9.38 10.37
N TYR A 131 22.09 8.23 10.96
CA TYR A 131 23.20 7.39 10.52
C TYR A 131 22.72 6.03 10.03
N SER A 132 23.38 5.50 9.00
CA SER A 132 23.10 4.16 8.48
C SER A 132 23.60 3.09 9.46
N LEU A 133 22.78 2.06 9.64
CA LEU A 133 23.14 0.85 10.38
C LEU A 133 23.83 -0.21 9.50
N GLY A 134 24.03 0.08 8.20
CA GLY A 134 24.59 -0.87 7.23
C GLY A 134 23.72 -2.10 6.97
N LYS A 135 22.45 -2.05 7.39
CA LYS A 135 21.47 -3.13 7.21
C LYS A 135 20.50 -2.74 6.12
N LYS A 136 20.42 -3.53 5.06
CA LYS A 136 19.44 -3.34 3.98
C LYS A 136 18.02 -3.51 4.53
N GLU A 137 17.13 -2.63 4.10
CA GLU A 137 15.71 -2.63 4.42
C GLU A 137 14.91 -2.96 3.17
N TYR A 138 13.85 -3.76 3.36
CA TYR A 138 13.05 -4.28 2.26
C TYR A 138 11.56 -4.21 2.58
N LEU A 139 10.75 -3.97 1.56
CA LEU A 139 9.33 -4.26 1.57
C LEU A 139 9.09 -5.64 0.95
N TYR A 140 8.11 -6.35 1.48
CA TYR A 140 7.71 -7.65 0.98
C TYR A 140 6.24 -7.63 0.59
N PHE A 141 5.93 -8.33 -0.49
CA PHE A 141 4.57 -8.40 -1.02
C PHE A 141 4.25 -9.84 -1.46
N LEU A 142 3.09 -10.34 -1.07
CA LEU A 142 2.48 -11.49 -1.73
C LEU A 142 2.11 -11.09 -3.16
N TYR A 143 2.56 -11.87 -4.13
CA TYR A 143 2.26 -11.67 -5.55
C TYR A 143 1.19 -12.65 -6.01
N TYR A 144 0.21 -12.15 -6.75
CA TYR A 144 -0.93 -12.91 -7.27
C TYR A 144 -1.05 -12.69 -8.77
N GLU A 145 -1.31 -13.77 -9.51
CA GLU A 145 -1.65 -13.73 -10.94
C GLU A 145 -3.07 -14.23 -11.09
N ILE A 146 -3.95 -13.38 -11.63
CA ILE A 146 -5.38 -13.68 -11.77
C ILE A 146 -5.83 -13.16 -13.14
N GLY A 147 -6.09 -14.09 -14.05
CA GLY A 147 -6.31 -13.74 -15.46
C GLY A 147 -5.10 -12.98 -16.02
N GLU A 148 -5.37 -11.89 -16.73
CA GLU A 148 -4.34 -11.02 -17.33
C GLU A 148 -3.76 -9.98 -16.35
N TYR A 149 -4.12 -10.04 -15.07
CA TYR A 149 -3.71 -9.06 -14.08
C TYR A 149 -2.80 -9.66 -13.02
N SER A 150 -1.92 -8.82 -12.49
CA SER A 150 -1.09 -9.13 -11.34
C SER A 150 -1.36 -8.19 -10.16
N PHE A 151 -1.29 -8.71 -8.94
CA PHE A 151 -1.54 -7.93 -7.73
C PHE A 151 -0.50 -8.18 -6.64
N HIS A 152 -0.29 -7.17 -5.81
CA HIS A 152 0.62 -7.20 -4.66
C HIS A 152 -0.16 -6.93 -3.38
N SER A 153 0.00 -7.76 -2.35
CA SER A 153 -0.49 -7.49 -1.00
C SER A 153 0.70 -7.40 -0.02
N PRO A 154 0.85 -6.30 0.75
CA PRO A 154 1.96 -6.15 1.69
C PRO A 154 1.99 -7.27 2.74
N ILE A 155 3.20 -7.72 3.09
CA ILE A 155 3.41 -8.75 4.12
C ILE A 155 4.62 -8.40 4.99
N ASP A 156 4.55 -8.74 6.27
CA ASP A 156 5.65 -8.53 7.20
C ASP A 156 6.76 -9.60 7.04
N GLU A 157 7.97 -9.25 7.48
CA GLU A 157 9.15 -10.12 7.39
C GLU A 157 8.99 -11.44 8.17
N LYS A 158 8.18 -11.46 9.24
CA LYS A 158 7.95 -12.66 10.04
C LYS A 158 7.15 -13.69 9.24
N ARG A 159 6.11 -13.26 8.51
CA ARG A 159 5.32 -14.14 7.66
C ARG A 159 6.11 -14.59 6.41
N VAL A 160 7.01 -13.75 5.88
CA VAL A 160 7.94 -14.15 4.81
C VAL A 160 8.82 -15.31 5.26
N LYS A 161 9.41 -15.23 6.45
CA LYS A 161 10.28 -16.30 7.01
C LYS A 161 9.57 -17.64 7.22
N ASN A 162 8.26 -17.61 7.43
CA ASN A 162 7.43 -18.80 7.63
C ASN A 162 6.80 -19.32 6.33
N SER A 163 7.05 -18.66 5.19
CA SER A 163 6.51 -19.03 3.90
C SER A 163 7.43 -20.02 3.17
N GLN A 164 6.83 -20.88 2.36
CA GLN A 164 7.55 -21.75 1.41
C GLN A 164 7.57 -21.17 -0.01
N LEU A 165 6.99 -19.98 -0.21
CA LEU A 165 6.95 -19.31 -1.51
C LEU A 165 8.35 -18.84 -1.92
N GLU A 166 8.62 -18.91 -3.23
CA GLU A 166 9.81 -18.32 -3.83
C GLU A 166 9.86 -16.81 -3.54
N ILE A 167 11.04 -16.28 -3.25
CA ILE A 167 11.26 -14.84 -3.06
C ILE A 167 12.00 -14.30 -4.28
N LYS A 168 11.37 -13.36 -4.98
CA LYS A 168 11.91 -12.69 -6.17
C LYS A 168 12.14 -11.21 -5.90
N GLU A 169 13.34 -10.72 -6.19
CA GLU A 169 13.63 -9.29 -6.11
C GLU A 169 12.98 -8.54 -7.27
N ILE A 170 12.47 -7.35 -6.98
CA ILE A 170 11.87 -6.44 -7.96
C ILE A 170 12.52 -5.07 -7.90
N ASP A 171 12.27 -4.27 -8.94
CA ASP A 171 12.88 -2.95 -9.11
C ASP A 171 12.63 -2.04 -7.90
N GLU A 172 13.68 -1.32 -7.51
CA GLU A 172 13.67 -0.41 -6.36
C GLU A 172 12.68 0.74 -6.56
N ASP A 173 12.48 1.17 -7.81
CA ASP A 173 11.56 2.23 -8.22
C ASP A 173 10.14 1.72 -8.53
N PHE A 174 9.83 0.46 -8.23
CA PHE A 174 8.49 -0.11 -8.40
C PHE A 174 7.44 0.75 -7.67
N GLN A 175 6.70 1.51 -8.46
CA GLN A 175 5.61 2.37 -7.99
C GLN A 175 4.40 2.20 -8.88
N THR A 176 3.22 2.20 -8.25
CA THR A 176 1.96 2.15 -8.96
C THR A 176 1.08 3.32 -8.54
N ARG A 177 0.43 3.94 -9.52
CA ARG A 177 -0.49 5.07 -9.32
C ARG A 177 -1.95 4.65 -9.45
N GLY A 178 -2.82 5.56 -9.04
CA GLY A 178 -4.23 5.55 -9.33
C GLY A 178 -4.57 5.41 -10.83
N ALA A 179 -5.87 5.34 -11.14
CA ALA A 179 -6.38 5.38 -12.51
C ALA A 179 -7.67 6.22 -12.55
N ASP A 180 -8.05 6.67 -13.75
CA ASP A 180 -9.31 7.37 -13.94
C ASP A 180 -10.49 6.48 -13.50
N ILE A 181 -11.32 7.02 -12.61
CA ILE A 181 -12.48 6.33 -12.06
C ILE A 181 -13.55 6.01 -13.10
N VAL A 182 -13.54 6.68 -14.26
CA VAL A 182 -14.51 6.50 -15.33
C VAL A 182 -14.42 5.10 -15.93
N ASP A 183 -13.20 4.58 -16.07
CA ASP A 183 -12.92 3.27 -16.67
C ASP A 183 -13.03 2.11 -15.68
N LEU A 184 -13.17 2.40 -14.39
CA LEU A 184 -13.27 1.39 -13.35
C LEU A 184 -14.71 0.87 -13.20
N LEU A 185 -14.83 -0.39 -12.80
CA LEU A 185 -16.10 -0.99 -12.37
C LEU A 185 -16.73 -0.20 -11.22
N SER A 186 -18.05 -0.20 -11.15
CA SER A 186 -18.76 0.50 -10.07
C SER A 186 -18.55 -0.16 -8.72
N LYS A 187 -18.46 0.65 -7.65
CA LYS A 187 -18.31 0.13 -6.28
C LYS A 187 -19.44 -0.84 -5.92
N GLN A 188 -20.67 -0.52 -6.33
CA GLN A 188 -21.83 -1.39 -6.07
C GLN A 188 -21.70 -2.75 -6.76
N PHE A 189 -21.14 -2.78 -7.98
CA PHE A 189 -20.91 -4.05 -8.67
C PHE A 189 -19.85 -4.88 -7.94
N VAL A 190 -18.72 -4.27 -7.56
CA VAL A 190 -17.66 -4.98 -6.82
C VAL A 190 -18.18 -5.52 -5.50
N GLN A 191 -18.97 -4.74 -4.75
CA GLN A 191 -19.56 -5.22 -3.49
C GLN A 191 -20.41 -6.47 -3.71
N LYS A 192 -21.27 -6.49 -4.72
CA LYS A 192 -22.08 -7.69 -5.03
C LYS A 192 -21.23 -8.92 -5.39
N VAL A 193 -20.09 -8.72 -6.06
CA VAL A 193 -19.14 -9.82 -6.34
C VAL A 193 -18.52 -10.33 -5.04
N ILE A 194 -18.13 -9.45 -4.12
CA ILE A 194 -17.63 -9.83 -2.79
C ILE A 194 -18.69 -10.62 -2.03
N ASP A 195 -19.92 -10.10 -1.96
CA ASP A 195 -21.02 -10.74 -1.22
C ASP A 195 -21.30 -12.16 -1.77
N LEU A 196 -21.24 -12.33 -3.09
CA LEU A 196 -21.42 -13.63 -3.75
C LEU A 196 -20.24 -14.59 -3.49
N LEU A 197 -19.01 -14.09 -3.46
CA LEU A 197 -17.82 -14.89 -3.12
C LEU A 197 -17.81 -15.30 -1.65
N GLU A 198 -18.34 -14.46 -0.76
CA GLU A 198 -18.49 -14.73 0.67
C GLU A 198 -19.62 -15.75 0.93
N SER A 199 -20.73 -15.69 0.18
CA SER A 199 -21.82 -16.67 0.31
C SER A 199 -21.44 -18.06 -0.18
N GLY A 200 -20.50 -18.16 -1.11
CA GLY A 200 -20.10 -19.44 -1.73
C GLY A 200 -21.11 -19.99 -2.74
N GLU A 201 -22.21 -19.28 -2.98
CA GLU A 201 -23.28 -19.71 -3.89
C GLU A 201 -23.00 -19.32 -5.35
N TYR A 202 -21.84 -19.66 -5.89
CA TYR A 202 -21.48 -19.29 -7.25
C TYR A 202 -20.83 -20.43 -8.02
N THR A 203 -20.92 -20.35 -9.35
CA THR A 203 -20.14 -21.21 -10.24
C THR A 203 -18.99 -20.40 -10.81
N LEU A 204 -17.75 -20.88 -10.62
CA LEU A 204 -16.58 -20.31 -11.27
C LEU A 204 -16.48 -20.93 -12.67
N LEU A 205 -16.60 -20.09 -13.68
CA LEU A 205 -16.37 -20.42 -15.08
C LEU A 205 -14.91 -20.15 -15.42
N GLU A 206 -14.32 -21.06 -16.20
CA GLU A 206 -12.98 -20.87 -16.80
C GLU A 206 -12.98 -19.77 -17.86
#